data_AF-A0A4D4MMZ3-F1
#
_entry.id   AF-A0A4D4MMZ3-F1
#
_cell.length_a   1.000
_cell.length_b   1.000
_cell.length_c   1.000
_cell.angle_alpha   90.00
_cell.angle_beta   90.00
_cell.angle_gamma   90.00
#
_symmetry.space_group_name_H-M   'P 1'
#
loop_
_entity.id
_entity.type
_entity.pdbx_description
1 polymer ?
#
loop_
_entity_poly.entity_id
_entity_poly.type
_entity_poly.pdbx_seq_one_letter_code
_entity_poly.pdbx_strand_id
1 'polypeptide(L)'
;MYTTWTPRRRRAARPLTALVAATALGAGTLGAAQAAPRSSDDTIRVTYRGYEFAVPAGWDVIDLDKDPGACVRFDQHAVYLGTPGDRQDCPARAKGRTEALLVQPAEAATAEVTENRTAGTYRAVADQIAVTAAYGQDREQIQEILRGAGLPVASARAESGAEVPAAPAVPDDATTFKGKGFDACTAPSQASMDAWKGTSGYGAIGVYVGGVNRACAQPKLTAKWVQTQYANGWRFFPLYVGRQPSADGGSCLGGCASITDPEPQGKDAADDAVRQAAAVGFGPGSVIYNDLEHYAGGTAVTTRVLTYLESWTTRLHELGYRSGAYGSVSSLITDLVKHADDRTLPDVIHFAHWNDEATTTDPVLPADLWADHQRIHQYAGNRTETHGGVKISIDRNKLDVGSGTGKRSSIERGPSQLMSR
;
A
#
# COMPACT_ATOMS: atom_id res chain seq x y z
N MET A 1 -34.75 -15.16 -32.35
CA MET A 1 -34.64 -15.26 -33.81
C MET A 1 -33.16 -15.20 -34.19
N TYR A 2 -32.68 -16.24 -34.85
CA TYR A 2 -31.28 -16.49 -35.25
C TYR A 2 -30.85 -15.61 -36.42
N THR A 3 -29.56 -15.29 -36.53
CA THR A 3 -28.67 -15.55 -37.70
C THR A 3 -27.30 -14.86 -37.46
N THR A 4 -26.24 -15.59 -37.11
CA THR A 4 -25.27 -16.38 -37.92
C THR A 4 -24.18 -15.58 -38.63
N TRP A 5 -22.96 -15.93 -38.24
CA TRP A 5 -21.65 -15.53 -38.72
C TRP A 5 -21.22 -16.38 -39.94
N THR A 6 -20.46 -15.83 -40.88
CA THR A 6 -19.60 -16.61 -41.81
C THR A 6 -18.38 -15.79 -42.26
N PRO A 7 -17.16 -16.39 -42.31
CA PRO A 7 -15.92 -15.70 -42.70
C PRO A 7 -15.51 -15.98 -44.16
N ARG A 8 -14.79 -15.03 -44.76
CA ARG A 8 -14.31 -15.09 -46.16
C ARG A 8 -12.90 -15.70 -46.25
N ARG A 9 -12.75 -16.69 -47.12
CA ARG A 9 -11.50 -17.41 -47.42
C ARG A 9 -10.56 -16.62 -48.35
N ARG A 10 -9.27 -16.93 -48.18
CA ARG A 10 -8.06 -16.50 -48.88
C ARG A 10 -8.11 -16.72 -50.40
N ARG A 11 -7.48 -15.83 -51.17
CA ARG A 11 -6.98 -16.12 -52.53
C ARG A 11 -5.48 -15.98 -52.57
N ALA A 12 -4.85 -16.99 -53.16
CA ALA A 12 -3.43 -17.08 -53.45
C ALA A 12 -3.10 -16.33 -54.76
N ALA A 13 -1.89 -15.78 -54.84
CA ALA A 13 -1.21 -15.51 -56.10
C ALA A 13 0.31 -15.70 -55.91
N ARG A 14 0.89 -16.50 -56.79
CA ARG A 14 2.32 -16.66 -57.12
C ARG A 14 2.39 -16.49 -58.65
N PRO A 15 3.57 -16.36 -59.27
CA PRO A 15 4.77 -15.59 -58.93
C PRO A 15 5.21 -14.73 -60.14
N LEU A 16 6.20 -13.85 -59.99
CA LEU A 16 6.96 -13.32 -61.13
C LEU A 16 8.44 -13.32 -60.77
N THR A 17 9.18 -14.14 -61.52
CA THR A 17 10.63 -14.30 -61.47
C THR A 17 11.26 -13.23 -62.36
N ALA A 18 12.22 -12.48 -61.84
CA ALA A 18 13.16 -11.70 -62.64
C ALA A 18 14.57 -11.97 -62.11
N LEU A 19 15.41 -12.56 -62.96
CA LEU A 19 16.86 -12.66 -62.75
C LEU A 19 17.49 -11.30 -63.03
N VAL A 20 18.28 -10.78 -62.08
CA VAL A 20 19.36 -9.84 -62.37
C VAL A 20 20.59 -10.30 -61.60
N ALA A 21 21.65 -10.61 -62.34
CA ALA A 21 22.98 -10.89 -61.80
C ALA A 21 23.66 -9.57 -61.42
N ALA A 22 24.26 -9.51 -60.23
CA ALA A 22 25.20 -8.45 -59.87
C ALA A 22 26.34 -9.02 -59.01
N THR A 23 27.54 -8.85 -59.55
CA THR A 23 28.86 -9.18 -59.03
C THR A 23 29.20 -8.45 -57.74
N ALA A 24 29.94 -9.14 -56.86
CA ALA A 24 30.40 -8.71 -55.56
C ALA A 24 31.39 -7.52 -55.63
N LEU A 25 31.18 -6.53 -54.76
CA LEU A 25 32.18 -5.58 -54.27
C LEU A 25 31.92 -5.38 -52.77
N GLY A 26 32.91 -5.71 -51.95
CA GLY A 26 32.82 -5.71 -50.50
C GLY A 26 32.63 -4.32 -49.91
N ALA A 27 31.69 -4.20 -48.99
CA ALA A 27 31.62 -3.15 -48.00
C ALA A 27 31.43 -3.84 -46.64
N GLY A 28 32.39 -3.61 -45.73
CA GLY A 28 32.42 -4.21 -44.41
C GLY A 28 31.12 -3.94 -43.66
N THR A 29 30.52 -5.00 -43.12
CA THR A 29 29.44 -4.86 -42.15
C THR A 29 30.04 -4.31 -40.86
N LEU A 30 29.79 -3.04 -40.58
CA LEU A 30 29.72 -2.56 -39.19
C LEU A 30 28.60 -3.37 -38.53
N GLY A 31 28.97 -4.51 -37.92
CA GLY A 31 28.06 -5.25 -37.08
C GLY A 31 27.68 -4.34 -35.93
N ALA A 32 26.46 -3.82 -35.95
CA ALA A 32 25.84 -3.32 -34.73
C ALA A 32 25.84 -4.51 -33.76
N ALA A 33 26.73 -4.47 -32.77
CA ALA A 33 26.73 -5.42 -31.68
C ALA A 33 25.36 -5.30 -31.01
N GLN A 34 24.45 -6.21 -31.34
CA GLN A 34 23.23 -6.41 -30.60
C GLN A 34 23.70 -6.89 -29.23
N ALA A 35 23.63 -5.99 -28.24
CA ALA A 35 23.86 -6.34 -26.86
C ALA A 35 22.95 -7.53 -26.55
N ALA A 36 23.56 -8.65 -26.18
CA ALA A 36 22.81 -9.81 -25.72
C ALA A 36 21.89 -9.38 -24.57
N PRO A 37 20.66 -9.90 -24.48
CA PRO A 37 19.83 -9.68 -23.30
C PRO A 37 20.65 -10.11 -22.07
N ARG A 38 20.86 -9.17 -21.14
CA ARG A 38 21.57 -9.46 -19.87
C ARG A 38 20.81 -10.57 -19.16
N SER A 39 21.53 -11.57 -18.67
CA SER A 39 20.93 -12.65 -17.90
C SER A 39 20.43 -12.10 -16.56
N SER A 40 19.40 -12.72 -15.97
CA SER A 40 18.88 -12.34 -14.64
C SER A 40 19.92 -12.46 -13.52
N ASP A 41 21.03 -13.16 -13.78
CA ASP A 41 22.09 -13.45 -12.81
C ASP A 41 23.24 -12.44 -12.90
N ASP A 42 23.25 -11.56 -13.91
CA ASP A 42 24.24 -10.49 -14.01
C ASP A 42 23.95 -9.42 -12.95
N THR A 43 24.99 -8.96 -12.25
CA THR A 43 24.88 -7.89 -11.24
C THR A 43 25.57 -6.61 -11.70
N ILE A 44 25.08 -5.46 -11.24
CA ILE A 44 25.70 -4.14 -11.38
C ILE A 44 26.05 -3.59 -10.01
N ARG A 45 27.10 -2.76 -9.96
CA ARG A 45 27.52 -2.04 -8.74
C ARG A 45 26.95 -0.65 -8.77
N VAL A 46 26.13 -0.33 -7.77
CA VAL A 46 25.56 1.00 -7.56
C VAL A 46 26.25 1.63 -6.36
N THR A 47 26.90 2.78 -6.55
CA THR A 47 27.63 3.46 -5.49
C THR A 47 26.87 4.69 -4.99
N TYR A 48 26.87 4.90 -3.68
CA TYR A 48 26.28 6.08 -3.07
C TYR A 48 26.98 6.40 -1.74
N ARG A 49 27.53 7.62 -1.63
CA ARG A 49 28.20 8.12 -0.41
C ARG A 49 29.22 7.15 0.21
N GLY A 50 30.03 6.52 -0.63
CA GLY A 50 31.10 5.59 -0.20
C GLY A 50 30.64 4.14 0.02
N TYR A 51 29.35 3.86 -0.10
CA TYR A 51 28.79 2.51 -0.07
C TYR A 51 28.60 1.97 -1.49
N GLU A 52 28.69 0.66 -1.64
CA GLU A 52 28.51 -0.04 -2.91
C GLU A 52 27.50 -1.18 -2.76
N PHE A 53 26.46 -1.17 -3.58
CA PHE A 53 25.40 -2.16 -3.60
C PHE A 53 25.51 -2.97 -4.89
N ALA A 54 25.69 -4.29 -4.77
CA ALA A 54 25.65 -5.20 -5.91
C ALA A 54 24.19 -5.67 -6.11
N VAL A 55 23.52 -5.16 -7.14
CA VAL A 55 22.10 -5.45 -7.42
C VAL A 55 21.95 -6.12 -8.78
N PRO A 56 20.87 -6.89 -9.05
CA PRO A 56 20.65 -7.48 -10.37
C PRO A 56 20.62 -6.40 -11.47
N ALA A 57 21.25 -6.70 -12.62
CA ALA A 57 21.45 -5.76 -13.72
C ALA A 57 20.14 -5.30 -14.40
N GLY A 58 19.03 -6.00 -14.12
CA GLY A 58 17.69 -5.64 -14.58
C GLY A 58 16.95 -4.64 -13.69
N TRP A 59 17.51 -4.26 -12.54
CA TRP A 59 16.89 -3.26 -11.66
C TRP A 59 17.12 -1.85 -12.20
N ASP A 60 16.10 -1.01 -12.12
CA ASP A 60 16.23 0.40 -12.45
C ASP A 60 17.07 1.11 -11.37
N VAL A 61 17.95 2.04 -11.77
CA VAL A 61 18.72 2.88 -10.83
C VAL A 61 18.30 4.33 -11.04
N ILE A 62 17.64 4.90 -10.03
CA ILE A 62 16.97 6.19 -10.12
C ILE A 62 17.64 7.17 -9.16
N ASP A 63 18.22 8.23 -9.72
CA ASP A 63 18.83 9.33 -8.97
C ASP A 63 17.78 10.41 -8.72
N LEU A 64 17.32 10.51 -7.47
CA LEU A 64 16.24 11.40 -7.04
C LEU A 64 16.64 12.87 -7.04
N ASP A 65 17.93 13.18 -7.03
CA ASP A 65 18.40 14.56 -7.18
C ASP A 65 18.30 15.01 -8.66
N LYS A 66 18.41 14.06 -9.60
CA LYS A 66 18.23 14.31 -11.05
C LYS A 66 16.77 14.20 -11.50
N ASP A 67 15.99 13.33 -10.87
CA ASP A 67 14.56 13.15 -11.12
C ASP A 67 13.75 13.31 -9.82
N PRO A 68 13.56 14.56 -9.35
CA PRO A 68 12.81 14.82 -8.12
C PRO A 68 11.30 14.52 -8.24
N GLY A 69 10.81 14.25 -9.45
CA GLY A 69 9.44 13.84 -9.72
C GLY A 69 9.22 12.32 -9.63
N ALA A 70 10.30 11.52 -9.62
CA ALA A 70 10.21 10.08 -9.54
C ALA A 70 9.48 9.61 -8.27
N CYS A 71 8.47 8.76 -8.46
CA CYS A 71 7.78 8.13 -7.34
C CYS A 71 8.60 6.96 -6.79
N VAL A 72 8.97 7.02 -5.51
CA VAL A 72 9.66 5.90 -4.85
C VAL A 72 8.67 4.78 -4.56
N ARG A 73 8.86 3.67 -5.29
CA ARG A 73 7.96 2.51 -5.31
C ARG A 73 8.71 1.22 -4.98
N PHE A 74 8.14 0.46 -4.05
CA PHE A 74 8.64 -0.84 -3.62
C PHE A 74 7.91 -2.02 -4.28
N ASP A 75 6.99 -1.77 -5.21
CA ASP A 75 6.38 -2.77 -6.09
C ASP A 75 7.13 -2.93 -7.42
N GLN A 76 8.32 -2.33 -7.52
CA GLN A 76 9.18 -2.37 -8.71
C GLN A 76 10.62 -2.64 -8.29
N HIS A 77 11.32 -3.47 -9.04
CA HIS A 77 12.74 -3.75 -8.83
C HIS A 77 13.59 -2.53 -9.17
N ALA A 78 13.97 -1.76 -8.15
CA ALA A 78 14.68 -0.50 -8.34
C ALA A 78 15.58 -0.14 -7.15
N VAL A 79 16.62 0.64 -7.44
CA VAL A 79 17.47 1.33 -6.47
C VAL A 79 17.25 2.83 -6.63
N TYR A 80 16.64 3.47 -5.63
CA TYR A 80 16.46 4.91 -5.55
C TYR A 80 17.60 5.52 -4.71
N LEU A 81 18.28 6.52 -5.25
CA LEU A 81 19.41 7.20 -4.61
C LEU A 81 19.05 8.67 -4.35
N GLY A 82 19.29 9.15 -3.14
CA GLY A 82 19.04 10.54 -2.77
C GLY A 82 17.77 10.74 -1.94
N THR A 83 17.36 11.98 -1.74
CA THR A 83 16.17 12.30 -0.92
C THR A 83 14.93 12.37 -1.79
N PRO A 84 13.83 11.65 -1.48
CA PRO A 84 12.60 11.74 -2.24
C PRO A 84 12.04 13.17 -2.28
N GLY A 85 11.71 13.64 -3.49
CA GLY A 85 11.22 14.99 -3.72
C GLY A 85 9.88 15.29 -3.04
N ASP A 86 9.56 16.58 -2.92
CA ASP A 86 8.32 17.09 -2.32
C ASP A 86 7.07 16.90 -3.19
N ARG A 87 7.27 16.62 -4.49
CA ARG A 87 6.21 16.48 -5.50
C ARG A 87 6.53 15.31 -6.42
N GLN A 88 6.26 14.11 -5.93
CA GLN A 88 6.41 12.89 -6.71
C GLN A 88 5.15 12.62 -7.55
N ASP A 89 5.33 12.19 -8.79
CA ASP A 89 4.26 11.77 -9.67
C ASP A 89 3.91 10.29 -9.40
N CYS A 90 3.30 10.05 -8.25
CA CYS A 90 2.90 8.71 -7.84
C CYS A 90 1.55 8.29 -8.43
N PRO A 91 1.41 7.05 -8.93
CA PRO A 91 0.12 6.52 -9.34
C PRO A 91 -0.77 6.31 -8.10
N ALA A 92 -2.08 6.53 -8.24
CA ALA A 92 -3.01 6.40 -7.11
C ALA A 92 -3.09 4.95 -6.55
N ARG A 93 -2.73 3.95 -7.36
CA ARG A 93 -3.09 2.53 -7.13
C ARG A 93 -1.91 1.56 -7.10
N ALA A 94 -0.71 2.05 -6.82
CA ALA A 94 0.43 1.17 -6.65
C ALA A 94 0.20 0.27 -5.41
N LYS A 95 0.30 -1.04 -5.62
CA LYS A 95 0.10 -2.09 -4.63
C LYS A 95 1.06 -3.24 -4.92
N GLY A 96 1.43 -3.95 -3.86
CA GLY A 96 2.38 -5.05 -3.94
C GLY A 96 3.76 -4.63 -3.44
N ARG A 97 4.66 -5.60 -3.47
CA ARG A 97 6.02 -5.42 -2.97
C ARG A 97 6.96 -6.40 -3.62
N THR A 98 8.17 -5.94 -3.87
CA THR A 98 9.28 -6.70 -4.42
C THR A 98 10.59 -6.25 -3.77
N GLU A 99 11.69 -6.87 -4.15
CA GLU A 99 13.02 -6.47 -3.75
C GLU A 99 13.37 -5.10 -4.37
N ALA A 100 13.58 -4.09 -3.52
CA ALA A 100 13.86 -2.72 -3.92
C ALA A 100 14.58 -1.95 -2.80
N LEU A 101 15.44 -0.98 -3.15
CA LEU A 101 16.14 -0.14 -2.17
C LEU A 101 15.84 1.34 -2.36
N LEU A 102 15.65 2.06 -1.26
CA LEU A 102 15.79 3.50 -1.17
C LEU A 102 17.01 3.79 -0.30
N VAL A 103 18.03 4.44 -0.86
CA VAL A 103 19.28 4.83 -0.19
C VAL A 103 19.34 6.35 -0.11
N GLN A 104 19.19 6.88 1.11
CA GLN A 104 19.11 8.29 1.42
C GLN A 104 20.38 8.79 2.10
N PRO A 105 20.69 10.10 2.04
CA PRO A 105 21.65 10.67 2.99
C PRO A 105 21.11 10.56 4.43
N ALA A 106 22.01 10.34 5.37
CA ALA A 106 21.73 10.38 6.81
C ALA A 106 22.82 11.13 7.56
N GLU A 107 22.53 11.56 8.79
CA GLU A 107 23.55 12.02 9.72
C GLU A 107 24.39 10.84 10.22
N ALA A 108 25.65 11.14 10.58
CA ALA A 108 26.62 10.17 11.08
C ALA A 108 26.02 9.30 12.19
N ALA A 109 25.78 8.02 11.88
CA ALA A 109 25.19 7.06 12.79
C ALA A 109 26.02 5.78 12.88
N THR A 110 26.03 5.15 14.06
CA THR A 110 26.55 3.79 14.21
C THR A 110 25.74 2.84 13.34
N ALA A 111 26.44 1.93 12.65
CA ALA A 111 25.80 0.98 11.76
C ALA A 111 24.79 0.10 12.52
N GLU A 112 23.53 0.15 12.11
CA GLU A 112 22.43 -0.60 12.71
C GLU A 112 21.48 -1.10 11.61
N VAL A 113 20.94 -2.30 11.79
CA VAL A 113 19.91 -2.87 10.91
C VAL A 113 18.74 -3.39 11.74
N THR A 114 17.54 -3.06 11.30
CA THR A 114 16.28 -3.58 11.85
C THR A 114 15.46 -4.25 10.77
N GLU A 115 14.58 -5.18 11.17
CA GLU A 115 13.70 -5.91 10.28
C GLU A 115 12.25 -5.87 10.77
N ASN A 116 11.35 -5.44 9.89
CA ASN A 116 9.92 -5.68 10.03
C ASN A 116 9.49 -6.82 9.09
N ARG A 117 9.37 -8.02 9.65
CA ARG A 117 8.98 -9.22 8.90
C ARG A 117 7.55 -9.17 8.38
N THR A 118 6.64 -8.58 9.15
CA THR A 118 5.24 -8.47 8.74
C THR A 118 5.09 -7.54 7.55
N ALA A 119 5.87 -6.45 7.51
CA ALA A 119 5.87 -5.52 6.38
C ALA A 119 6.82 -5.92 5.23
N GLY A 120 7.74 -6.87 5.44
CA GLY A 120 8.75 -7.22 4.44
C GLY A 120 9.75 -6.08 4.22
N THR A 121 10.40 -5.59 5.28
CA THR A 121 11.32 -4.46 5.19
C THR A 121 12.52 -4.60 6.12
N TYR A 122 13.69 -4.25 5.62
CA TYR A 122 14.85 -3.88 6.40
C TYR A 122 15.02 -2.36 6.43
N ARG A 123 15.40 -1.82 7.58
CA ARG A 123 15.91 -0.45 7.70
C ARG A 123 17.33 -0.51 8.21
N ALA A 124 18.22 0.22 7.55
CA ALA A 124 19.59 0.36 8.00
C ALA A 124 19.97 1.84 8.10
N VAL A 125 20.83 2.15 9.07
CA VAL A 125 21.56 3.42 9.12
C VAL A 125 23.04 3.09 9.26
N ALA A 126 23.91 3.82 8.58
CA ALA A 126 25.36 3.67 8.72
C ALA A 126 26.07 4.92 8.20
N ASP A 127 26.91 5.54 9.03
CA ASP A 127 27.65 6.76 8.71
C ASP A 127 26.79 7.79 7.96
N GLN A 128 26.95 7.95 6.64
CA GLN A 128 26.26 8.97 5.85
C GLN A 128 24.99 8.49 5.13
N ILE A 129 24.52 7.27 5.38
CA ILE A 129 23.37 6.70 4.68
C ILE A 129 22.28 6.15 5.59
N ALA A 130 21.04 6.24 5.11
CA ALA A 130 19.90 5.48 5.59
C ALA A 130 19.34 4.65 4.42
N VAL A 131 19.06 3.39 4.67
CA VAL A 131 18.53 2.45 3.67
C VAL A 131 17.16 1.96 4.13
N THR A 132 16.17 2.06 3.25
CA THR A 132 14.94 1.27 3.34
C THR A 132 14.98 0.23 2.24
N ALA A 133 15.09 -1.04 2.61
CA ALA A 133 15.11 -2.15 1.66
C ALA A 133 13.85 -2.99 1.83
N ALA A 134 12.98 -2.97 0.83
CA ALA A 134 11.79 -3.82 0.79
C ALA A 134 12.13 -5.16 0.15
N TYR A 135 11.42 -6.23 0.56
CA TYR A 135 11.49 -7.53 -0.09
C TYR A 135 10.09 -8.13 -0.25
N GLY A 136 9.92 -8.89 -1.34
CA GLY A 136 8.73 -9.68 -1.63
C GLY A 136 8.98 -11.15 -1.30
N GLN A 137 9.26 -11.94 -2.33
CA GLN A 137 9.48 -13.39 -2.21
C GLN A 137 10.92 -13.76 -1.86
N ASP A 138 11.89 -12.90 -2.20
CA ASP A 138 13.32 -13.17 -2.07
C ASP A 138 13.96 -12.26 -1.00
N ARG A 139 13.67 -12.62 0.25
CA ARG A 139 14.28 -11.96 1.43
C ARG A 139 15.81 -12.10 1.44
N GLU A 140 16.34 -13.21 0.93
CA GLU A 140 17.78 -13.50 0.95
C GLU A 140 18.54 -12.57 0.02
N GLN A 141 18.00 -12.27 -1.18
CA GLN A 141 18.58 -11.30 -2.11
C GLN A 141 18.80 -9.93 -1.46
N ILE A 142 17.85 -9.40 -0.69
CA ILE A 142 18.06 -8.15 0.05
C ILE A 142 19.12 -8.31 1.14
N GLN A 143 19.17 -9.43 1.85
CA GLN A 143 20.22 -9.67 2.84
C GLN A 143 21.62 -9.70 2.19
N GLU A 144 21.74 -10.32 1.02
CA GLU A 144 22.99 -10.34 0.26
C GLU A 144 23.41 -8.95 -0.20
N ILE A 145 22.49 -8.16 -0.74
CA ILE A 145 22.74 -6.76 -1.14
C ILE A 145 23.24 -5.93 0.04
N LEU A 146 22.54 -5.99 1.18
CA LEU A 146 22.90 -5.23 2.38
C LEU A 146 24.25 -5.69 2.98
N ARG A 147 24.49 -7.00 3.03
CA ARG A 147 25.76 -7.57 3.51
C ARG A 147 26.92 -7.18 2.61
N GLY A 148 26.72 -7.23 1.28
CA GLY A 148 27.71 -6.81 0.29
C GLY A 148 28.09 -5.33 0.41
N ALA A 149 27.13 -4.49 0.82
CA ALA A 149 27.36 -3.07 1.13
C ALA A 149 28.00 -2.83 2.50
N GLY A 150 28.34 -3.88 3.26
CA GLY A 150 28.96 -3.76 4.58
C GLY A 150 27.99 -3.42 5.72
N LEU A 151 26.68 -3.55 5.50
CA LEU A 151 25.67 -3.33 6.54
C LEU A 151 25.48 -4.60 7.40
N PRO A 152 25.34 -4.50 8.73
CA PRO A 152 25.35 -5.64 9.65
C PRO A 152 23.99 -6.38 9.69
N VAL A 153 23.50 -6.83 8.53
CA VAL A 153 22.18 -7.48 8.38
C VAL A 153 22.07 -8.83 9.09
N ALA A 154 23.19 -9.53 9.30
CA ALA A 154 23.22 -10.79 10.05
C ALA A 154 22.85 -10.60 11.53
N SER A 155 23.08 -9.40 12.07
CA SER A 155 22.67 -8.99 13.41
C SER A 155 21.44 -8.08 13.40
N ALA A 156 20.61 -8.13 12.35
CA ALA A 156 19.41 -7.33 12.29
C ALA A 156 18.46 -7.67 13.45
N ARG A 157 18.11 -6.66 14.24
CA ARG A 157 17.10 -6.82 15.30
C ARG A 157 15.70 -6.77 14.68
N ALA A 158 14.73 -7.39 15.34
CA ALA A 158 13.32 -7.16 14.99
C ALA A 158 12.97 -5.69 15.26
N GLU A 159 12.27 -5.03 14.34
CA GLU A 159 11.79 -3.66 14.52
C GLU A 159 10.72 -3.66 15.62
N SER A 160 11.13 -3.26 16.83
CA SER A 160 10.26 -3.18 18.00
C SER A 160 9.70 -1.77 18.17
N GLY A 161 8.43 -1.66 18.58
CA GLY A 161 7.78 -0.39 18.88
C GLY A 161 8.22 0.24 20.22
N ALA A 162 9.02 -0.47 21.02
CA ALA A 162 9.46 -0.02 22.35
C ALA A 162 10.71 0.89 22.30
N GLU A 163 11.45 0.88 21.19
CA GLU A 163 12.71 1.64 21.05
C GLU A 163 12.55 3.02 20.42
N VAL A 164 11.42 3.28 19.75
CA VAL A 164 11.08 4.63 19.27
C VAL A 164 10.24 5.29 20.36
N PRO A 165 10.65 6.45 20.92
CA PRO A 165 9.79 7.20 21.82
C PRO A 165 8.43 7.40 21.15
N ALA A 166 7.37 6.96 21.81
CA ALA A 166 6.02 7.09 21.26
C ALA A 166 5.81 8.55 20.85
N ALA A 167 5.49 8.76 19.58
CA ALA A 167 5.17 10.08 19.08
C ALA A 167 4.02 10.66 19.92
N PRO A 168 4.02 11.97 20.21
CA PRO A 168 2.86 12.58 20.86
C PRO A 168 1.61 12.27 20.06
N ALA A 169 0.64 11.65 20.72
CA ALA A 169 -0.58 11.21 20.08
C ALA A 169 -1.36 12.42 19.55
N VAL A 170 -1.89 12.31 18.33
CA VAL A 170 -2.93 13.24 17.89
C VAL A 170 -4.22 12.99 18.68
N PRO A 171 -5.09 14.01 18.83
CA PRO A 171 -6.35 13.85 19.55
C PRO A 171 -7.24 12.74 18.98
N ASP A 172 -8.10 12.18 19.83
CA ASP A 172 -8.95 11.01 19.52
C ASP A 172 -9.91 11.26 18.34
N ASP A 173 -10.24 12.52 18.05
CA ASP A 173 -11.09 12.88 16.91
C ASP A 173 -10.32 12.95 15.58
N ALA A 174 -9.00 12.68 15.56
CA ALA A 174 -8.18 12.72 14.36
C ALA A 174 -8.68 11.78 13.25
N THR A 175 -9.35 10.68 13.60
CA THR A 175 -10.01 9.75 12.67
C THR A 175 -11.55 9.87 12.66
N THR A 176 -12.08 11.01 13.11
CA THR A 176 -13.52 11.32 13.13
C THR A 176 -13.79 12.48 12.17
N PHE A 177 -14.60 12.25 11.14
CA PHE A 177 -14.89 13.28 10.13
C PHE A 177 -16.17 13.00 9.35
N LYS A 178 -16.87 14.08 8.98
CA LYS A 178 -17.99 14.07 8.05
C LYS A 178 -17.75 15.08 6.94
N GLY A 179 -17.61 14.60 5.70
CA GLY A 179 -17.28 15.46 4.57
C GLY A 179 -16.55 14.73 3.47
N LYS A 180 -15.96 15.47 2.52
CA LYS A 180 -15.14 14.88 1.47
C LYS A 180 -13.71 14.70 1.98
N GLY A 181 -13.10 13.59 1.60
CA GLY A 181 -11.67 13.35 1.74
C GLY A 181 -11.09 12.77 0.46
N PHE A 182 -9.80 12.50 0.47
CA PHE A 182 -9.12 11.79 -0.60
C PHE A 182 -8.00 10.93 -0.03
N ASP A 183 -7.56 9.92 -0.77
CA ASP A 183 -6.32 9.22 -0.47
C ASP A 183 -5.35 9.37 -1.64
N ALA A 184 -4.06 9.33 -1.33
CA ALA A 184 -2.98 9.45 -2.30
C ALA A 184 -1.86 8.49 -1.91
N CYS A 185 -1.17 7.91 -2.91
CA CYS A 185 -0.19 6.87 -2.66
C CYS A 185 0.94 7.32 -1.73
N THR A 186 1.32 8.59 -1.76
CA THR A 186 2.30 9.20 -0.84
C THR A 186 1.65 10.32 -0.04
N ALA A 187 2.00 10.43 1.25
CA ALA A 187 1.66 11.60 2.04
C ALA A 187 2.20 12.88 1.35
N PRO A 188 1.34 13.86 1.00
CA PRO A 188 1.78 15.05 0.30
C PRO A 188 2.70 15.93 1.15
N SER A 189 3.55 16.74 0.52
CA SER A 189 4.35 17.75 1.22
C SER A 189 3.48 18.82 1.89
N GLN A 190 4.05 19.55 2.86
CA GLN A 190 3.33 20.62 3.57
C GLN A 190 2.75 21.66 2.60
N ALA A 191 3.55 22.11 1.63
CA ALA A 191 3.11 23.08 0.63
C ALA A 191 1.94 22.55 -0.22
N SER A 192 1.93 21.26 -0.54
CA SER A 192 0.80 20.63 -1.23
C SER A 192 -0.45 20.60 -0.36
N MET A 193 -0.33 20.23 0.92
CA MET A 193 -1.45 20.21 1.87
C MET A 193 -2.04 21.59 2.09
N ASP A 194 -1.21 22.63 2.21
CA ASP A 194 -1.66 24.02 2.38
C ASP A 194 -2.41 24.52 1.13
N ALA A 195 -1.86 24.27 -0.07
CA ALA A 195 -2.49 24.63 -1.33
C ALA A 195 -3.87 23.94 -1.50
N TRP A 196 -3.97 22.68 -1.09
CA TRP A 196 -5.19 21.89 -1.22
C TRP A 196 -6.25 22.25 -0.18
N LYS A 197 -5.86 22.59 1.06
CA LYS A 197 -6.81 22.86 2.15
C LYS A 197 -7.79 24.00 1.81
N GLY A 198 -7.30 25.07 1.19
CA GLY A 198 -8.12 26.23 0.86
C GLY A 198 -8.95 26.11 -0.42
N THR A 199 -8.64 25.16 -1.32
CA THR A 199 -9.17 25.17 -2.70
C THR A 199 -9.81 23.86 -3.16
N SER A 200 -9.65 22.76 -2.42
CA SER A 200 -10.17 21.44 -2.82
C SER A 200 -11.56 21.10 -2.29
N GLY A 201 -11.94 21.69 -1.15
CA GLY A 201 -13.14 21.29 -0.42
C GLY A 201 -13.01 19.92 0.28
N TYR A 202 -11.82 19.29 0.27
CA TYR A 202 -11.51 18.13 1.09
C TYR A 202 -11.12 18.55 2.51
N GLY A 203 -11.55 17.77 3.50
CA GLY A 203 -11.18 17.96 4.91
C GLY A 203 -10.51 16.74 5.55
N ALA A 204 -10.45 15.61 4.85
CA ALA A 204 -9.75 14.42 5.31
C ALA A 204 -8.79 13.84 4.26
N ILE A 205 -7.73 13.17 4.72
CA ILE A 205 -6.76 12.49 3.88
C ILE A 205 -6.52 11.04 4.35
N GLY A 206 -6.53 10.09 3.42
CA GLY A 206 -6.12 8.72 3.64
C GLY A 206 -4.61 8.60 3.58
N VAL A 207 -4.02 7.98 4.59
CA VAL A 207 -2.56 7.83 4.70
C VAL A 207 -2.19 6.36 4.88
N TYR A 208 -1.31 5.85 4.03
CA TYR A 208 -0.89 4.45 4.08
C TYR A 208 0.18 4.25 5.15
N VAL A 209 -0.24 3.88 6.36
CA VAL A 209 0.67 3.77 7.52
C VAL A 209 1.61 2.58 7.41
N GLY A 210 1.19 1.49 6.76
CA GLY A 210 1.96 0.26 6.71
C GLY A 210 1.38 -0.83 5.81
N GLY A 211 1.89 -2.04 6.00
CA GLY A 211 1.44 -3.24 5.30
C GLY A 211 2.43 -3.79 4.29
N VAL A 212 2.47 -5.12 4.20
CA VAL A 212 3.36 -5.88 3.29
C VAL A 212 3.17 -5.53 1.83
N ASN A 213 1.99 -5.08 1.44
CA ASN A 213 1.67 -4.71 0.05
C ASN A 213 1.63 -3.19 -0.16
N ARG A 214 2.12 -2.39 0.80
CA ARG A 214 2.25 -0.93 0.62
C ARG A 214 3.39 -0.64 -0.35
N ALA A 215 3.04 -0.19 -1.55
CA ALA A 215 4.01 0.04 -2.62
C ALA A 215 4.78 1.35 -2.47
N CYS A 216 4.10 2.49 -2.31
CA CYS A 216 4.77 3.78 -2.25
C CYS A 216 5.50 3.99 -0.91
N ALA A 217 6.72 4.53 -0.98
CA ALA A 217 7.40 5.06 0.19
C ALA A 217 6.62 6.23 0.79
N GLN A 218 6.75 6.44 2.10
CA GLN A 218 6.05 7.53 2.80
C GLN A 218 7.02 8.56 3.38
N PRO A 219 7.81 9.27 2.56
CA PRO A 219 8.88 10.14 3.05
C PRO A 219 8.39 11.33 3.89
N LYS A 220 7.11 11.72 3.73
CA LYS A 220 6.51 12.83 4.49
C LYS A 220 5.63 12.38 5.65
N LEU A 221 5.23 11.10 5.72
CA LEU A 221 4.36 10.60 6.78
C LEU A 221 5.17 10.42 8.07
N THR A 222 5.23 11.48 8.85
CA THR A 222 5.92 11.53 10.15
C THR A 222 4.95 12.02 11.21
N ALA A 223 5.26 11.75 12.49
CA ALA A 223 4.48 12.29 13.61
C ALA A 223 4.29 13.81 13.52
N LYS A 224 5.37 14.54 13.18
CA LYS A 224 5.32 16.01 12.99
C LYS A 224 4.35 16.40 11.89
N TRP A 225 4.40 15.71 10.74
CA TRP A 225 3.48 15.99 9.63
C TRP A 225 2.02 15.71 10.01
N VAL A 226 1.74 14.59 10.69
CA VAL A 226 0.39 14.22 11.15
C VAL A 226 -0.14 15.27 12.13
N GLN A 227 0.66 15.68 13.12
CA GLN A 227 0.29 16.74 14.07
C GLN A 227 0.05 18.09 13.37
N THR A 228 0.89 18.43 12.38
CA THR A 228 0.75 19.69 11.63
C THR A 228 -0.52 19.70 10.80
N GLN A 229 -0.81 18.60 10.10
CA GLN A 229 -2.04 18.46 9.32
C GLN A 229 -3.28 18.47 10.21
N TYR A 230 -3.24 17.79 11.35
CA TYR A 230 -4.30 17.83 12.35
C TYR A 230 -4.58 19.27 12.81
N ALA A 231 -3.53 20.02 13.17
CA ALA A 231 -3.63 21.42 13.59
C ALA A 231 -4.16 22.34 12.47
N ASN A 232 -3.84 22.02 11.21
CA ASN A 232 -4.38 22.69 10.02
C ASN A 232 -5.81 22.24 9.68
N GLY A 233 -6.46 21.47 10.55
CA GLY A 233 -7.86 21.07 10.44
C GLY A 233 -8.10 19.91 9.47
N TRP A 234 -7.06 19.17 9.08
CA TRP A 234 -7.24 17.89 8.40
C TRP A 234 -7.65 16.79 9.39
N ARG A 235 -8.37 15.80 8.88
CA ARG A 235 -8.64 14.52 9.54
C ARG A 235 -8.06 13.39 8.71
N PHE A 236 -7.95 12.20 9.29
CA PHE A 236 -7.25 11.09 8.67
C PHE A 236 -8.10 9.84 8.63
N PHE A 237 -7.84 8.99 7.64
CA PHE A 237 -8.27 7.59 7.63
C PHE A 237 -7.04 6.73 7.32
N PRO A 238 -6.32 6.26 8.36
CA PRO A 238 -5.12 5.44 8.22
C PRO A 238 -5.40 4.11 7.52
N LEU A 239 -4.73 3.86 6.41
CA LEU A 239 -4.86 2.65 5.59
C LEU A 239 -3.67 1.73 5.81
N TYR A 240 -3.93 0.44 5.99
CA TYR A 240 -2.94 -0.62 6.13
C TYR A 240 -3.07 -1.62 4.99
N VAL A 241 -2.07 -1.67 4.10
CA VAL A 241 -2.11 -2.51 2.90
C VAL A 241 -1.59 -3.91 3.23
N GLY A 242 -2.44 -4.67 3.92
CA GLY A 242 -2.16 -6.02 4.40
C GLY A 242 -2.10 -7.06 3.28
N ARG A 243 -2.12 -8.33 3.68
CA ARG A 243 -2.15 -9.47 2.76
C ARG A 243 -3.46 -9.48 1.99
N GLN A 244 -3.38 -9.82 0.70
CA GLN A 244 -4.52 -9.77 -0.20
C GLN A 244 -5.23 -11.13 -0.35
N PRO A 245 -6.51 -11.18 -0.76
CA PRO A 245 -7.25 -12.43 -0.95
C PRO A 245 -6.57 -13.44 -1.90
N SER A 246 -5.80 -12.93 -2.86
CA SER A 246 -4.93 -13.66 -3.80
C SER A 246 -3.75 -12.77 -4.22
N ALA A 247 -2.75 -13.34 -4.88
CA ALA A 247 -1.61 -12.57 -5.41
C ALA A 247 -2.04 -11.58 -6.52
N ASP A 248 -3.09 -11.91 -7.26
CA ASP A 248 -3.72 -11.08 -8.30
C ASP A 248 -4.87 -10.19 -7.79
N GLY A 249 -5.05 -10.06 -6.47
CA GLY A 249 -6.14 -9.26 -5.90
C GLY A 249 -6.14 -7.83 -6.44
N GLY A 250 -7.27 -7.37 -7.01
CA GLY A 250 -7.41 -6.04 -7.61
C GLY A 250 -6.24 -5.61 -8.51
N SER A 251 -5.55 -4.53 -8.14
CA SER A 251 -4.45 -3.92 -8.91
C SER A 251 -3.07 -4.54 -8.66
N CYS A 252 -2.99 -5.67 -7.93
CA CYS A 252 -1.72 -6.28 -7.55
C CYS A 252 -0.94 -6.98 -8.68
N LEU A 253 -1.60 -7.32 -9.80
CA LEU A 253 -0.97 -7.93 -10.99
C LEU A 253 -0.01 -9.11 -10.67
N GLY A 254 -0.31 -9.90 -9.64
CA GLY A 254 0.47 -11.06 -9.21
C GLY A 254 1.58 -10.77 -8.19
N GLY A 255 1.85 -9.50 -7.90
CA GLY A 255 2.94 -9.06 -7.01
C GLY A 255 2.59 -8.93 -5.53
N CYS A 256 1.36 -9.28 -5.12
CA CYS A 256 0.96 -9.13 -3.72
C CYS A 256 1.20 -10.39 -2.89
N ALA A 257 1.69 -10.19 -1.67
CA ALA A 257 1.63 -11.21 -0.65
C ALA A 257 0.16 -11.52 -0.33
N SER A 258 -0.23 -12.79 -0.47
CA SER A 258 -1.59 -13.24 -0.26
C SER A 258 -1.82 -13.80 1.15
N ILE A 259 -3.10 -13.88 1.53
CA ILE A 259 -3.54 -14.54 2.76
C ILE A 259 -3.39 -16.05 2.55
N THR A 260 -2.59 -16.68 3.39
CA THR A 260 -2.35 -18.14 3.37
C THR A 260 -2.68 -18.81 4.71
N ASP A 261 -2.59 -18.05 5.80
CA ASP A 261 -2.89 -18.51 7.16
C ASP A 261 -3.68 -17.41 7.89
N PRO A 262 -5.01 -17.38 7.74
CA PRO A 262 -5.80 -16.17 7.96
C PRO A 262 -5.78 -15.67 9.40
N GLU A 263 -5.90 -16.55 10.40
CA GLU A 263 -6.01 -16.11 11.79
C GLU A 263 -4.69 -15.51 12.32
N PRO A 264 -3.52 -16.19 12.26
CA PRO A 264 -2.26 -15.58 12.67
C PRO A 264 -1.90 -14.35 11.86
N GLN A 265 -2.11 -14.38 10.53
CA GLN A 265 -1.79 -13.24 9.68
C GLN A 265 -2.68 -12.03 9.96
N GLY A 266 -3.95 -12.23 10.35
CA GLY A 266 -4.84 -11.15 10.75
C GLY A 266 -4.35 -10.46 12.02
N LYS A 267 -3.92 -11.25 13.00
CA LYS A 267 -3.34 -10.76 14.26
C LYS A 267 -2.03 -10.02 14.05
N ASP A 268 -1.11 -10.61 13.29
CA ASP A 268 0.18 -10.01 12.97
C ASP A 268 0.02 -8.69 12.20
N ALA A 269 -0.96 -8.64 11.28
CA ALA A 269 -1.30 -7.42 10.57
C ALA A 269 -1.78 -6.32 11.53
N ALA A 270 -2.67 -6.64 12.47
CA ALA A 270 -3.16 -5.66 13.45
C ALA A 270 -2.03 -5.17 14.38
N ASP A 271 -1.16 -6.06 14.84
CA ASP A 271 0.02 -5.70 15.63
C ASP A 271 0.97 -4.77 14.85
N ASP A 272 1.22 -5.06 13.58
CA ASP A 272 2.03 -4.21 12.71
C ASP A 272 1.38 -2.86 12.42
N ALA A 273 0.09 -2.85 12.14
CA ALA A 273 -0.66 -1.64 11.86
C ALA A 273 -0.65 -0.69 13.07
N VAL A 274 -0.86 -1.21 14.29
CA VAL A 274 -0.79 -0.43 15.52
C VAL A 274 0.62 0.13 15.74
N ARG A 275 1.68 -0.67 15.55
CA ARG A 275 3.06 -0.16 15.66
C ARG A 275 3.33 0.97 14.67
N GLN A 276 2.98 0.79 13.40
CA GLN A 276 3.23 1.79 12.37
C GLN A 276 2.35 3.05 12.55
N ALA A 277 1.10 2.89 12.99
CA ALA A 277 0.19 4.00 13.27
C ALA A 277 0.66 4.81 14.49
N ALA A 278 1.05 4.14 15.59
CA ALA A 278 1.57 4.78 16.78
C ALA A 278 2.88 5.55 16.53
N ALA A 279 3.76 5.02 15.67
CA ALA A 279 5.00 5.70 15.28
C ALA A 279 4.78 7.06 14.61
N VAL A 280 3.61 7.27 14.01
CA VAL A 280 3.21 8.55 13.38
C VAL A 280 2.14 9.31 14.17
N GLY A 281 1.84 8.88 15.40
CA GLY A 281 1.00 9.60 16.36
C GLY A 281 -0.45 9.17 16.44
N PHE A 282 -0.89 8.13 15.72
CA PHE A 282 -2.25 7.59 15.89
C PHE A 282 -2.26 6.62 17.07
N GLY A 283 -2.84 7.06 18.20
CA GLY A 283 -2.95 6.24 19.42
C GLY A 283 -4.26 5.43 19.51
N PRO A 284 -4.46 4.70 20.62
CA PRO A 284 -5.71 4.01 20.93
C PRO A 284 -6.95 4.89 20.69
N GLY A 285 -8.05 4.29 20.23
CA GLY A 285 -9.27 4.98 19.80
C GLY A 285 -9.27 5.36 18.31
N SER A 286 -8.10 5.48 17.67
CA SER A 286 -8.01 5.71 16.23
C SER A 286 -8.59 4.52 15.43
N VAL A 287 -9.22 4.81 14.29
CA VAL A 287 -9.64 3.79 13.32
C VAL A 287 -8.47 3.46 12.38
N ILE A 288 -8.19 2.17 12.16
CA ILE A 288 -7.21 1.72 11.16
C ILE A 288 -7.89 0.77 10.18
N TYR A 289 -7.79 1.06 8.89
CA TYR A 289 -8.48 0.33 7.83
C TYR A 289 -7.57 -0.71 7.21
N ASN A 290 -7.95 -1.99 7.31
CA ASN A 290 -7.32 -3.04 6.51
C ASN A 290 -7.77 -2.90 5.05
N ASP A 291 -6.82 -2.76 4.14
CA ASP A 291 -7.06 -2.58 2.71
C ASP A 291 -7.05 -3.94 2.00
N LEU A 292 -8.25 -4.41 1.63
CA LEU A 292 -8.49 -5.65 0.89
C LEU A 292 -9.09 -5.34 -0.48
N GLU A 293 -8.27 -5.56 -1.50
CA GLU A 293 -8.64 -5.37 -2.89
C GLU A 293 -9.71 -6.36 -3.34
N HIS A 294 -10.33 -6.05 -4.49
CA HIS A 294 -11.38 -6.88 -5.07
C HIS A 294 -10.90 -8.33 -5.28
N TYR A 295 -11.81 -9.27 -5.01
CA TYR A 295 -11.63 -10.69 -5.25
C TYR A 295 -12.91 -11.29 -5.83
N ALA A 296 -12.75 -12.30 -6.69
CA ALA A 296 -13.87 -13.11 -7.13
C ALA A 296 -14.42 -13.91 -5.94
N GLY A 297 -15.74 -13.86 -5.71
CA GLY A 297 -16.37 -14.57 -4.61
C GLY A 297 -16.25 -16.10 -4.72
N GLY A 298 -16.44 -16.78 -3.59
CA GLY A 298 -16.45 -18.23 -3.50
C GLY A 298 -16.17 -18.69 -2.07
N THR A 299 -16.77 -19.80 -1.64
CA THR A 299 -16.76 -20.22 -0.24
C THR A 299 -15.37 -20.24 0.39
N ALA A 300 -14.36 -20.76 -0.30
CA ALA A 300 -13.00 -20.86 0.23
C ALA A 300 -12.33 -19.50 0.43
N VAL A 301 -12.45 -18.58 -0.54
CA VAL A 301 -11.84 -17.24 -0.44
C VAL A 301 -12.61 -16.36 0.54
N THR A 302 -13.95 -16.42 0.53
CA THR A 302 -14.79 -15.71 1.50
C THR A 302 -14.44 -16.14 2.93
N THR A 303 -14.40 -17.45 3.23
CA THR A 303 -14.01 -17.93 4.56
C THR A 303 -12.61 -17.46 4.95
N ARG A 304 -11.64 -17.53 4.03
CA ARG A 304 -10.26 -17.09 4.30
C ARG A 304 -10.18 -15.59 4.60
N VAL A 305 -10.83 -14.75 3.79
CA VAL A 305 -10.83 -13.30 3.95
C VAL A 305 -11.56 -12.89 5.23
N LEU A 306 -12.73 -13.45 5.50
CA LEU A 306 -13.51 -13.09 6.69
C LEU A 306 -12.82 -13.57 7.98
N THR A 307 -12.21 -14.76 8.01
CA THR A 307 -11.41 -15.20 9.17
C THR A 307 -10.19 -14.30 9.40
N TYR A 308 -9.52 -13.86 8.34
CA TYR A 308 -8.40 -12.91 8.45
C TYR A 308 -8.86 -11.57 9.02
N LEU A 309 -9.97 -11.03 8.51
CA LEU A 309 -10.49 -9.72 8.93
C LEU A 309 -11.11 -9.74 10.33
N GLU A 310 -11.72 -10.85 10.74
CA GLU A 310 -12.21 -11.07 12.10
C GLU A 310 -11.07 -11.11 13.12
N SER A 311 -9.97 -11.82 12.80
CA SER A 311 -8.75 -11.83 13.63
C SER A 311 -8.12 -10.44 13.73
N TRP A 312 -8.01 -9.72 12.61
CA TRP A 312 -7.59 -8.32 12.57
C TRP A 312 -8.45 -7.43 13.50
N THR A 313 -9.78 -7.55 13.38
CA THR A 313 -10.73 -6.73 14.12
C THR A 313 -10.63 -7.00 15.62
N THR A 314 -10.66 -8.27 16.01
CA THR A 314 -10.53 -8.69 17.40
C THR A 314 -9.23 -8.19 18.00
N ARG A 315 -8.11 -8.33 17.25
CA ARG A 315 -6.81 -7.89 17.74
C ARG A 315 -6.71 -6.37 17.89
N LEU A 316 -7.27 -5.58 16.96
CA LEU A 316 -7.30 -4.12 17.13
C LEU A 316 -8.10 -3.71 18.38
N HIS A 317 -9.22 -4.38 18.67
CA HIS A 317 -10.00 -4.12 19.88
C HIS A 317 -9.20 -4.44 21.15
N GLU A 318 -8.46 -5.56 21.18
CA GLU A 318 -7.54 -5.89 22.30
C GLU A 318 -6.46 -4.83 22.51
N LEU A 319 -5.98 -4.22 21.42
CA LEU A 319 -4.97 -3.16 21.43
C LEU A 319 -5.56 -1.76 21.71
N GLY A 320 -6.88 -1.64 21.88
CA GLY A 320 -7.57 -0.39 22.15
C GLY A 320 -7.83 0.49 20.93
N TYR A 321 -7.67 -0.04 19.72
CA TYR A 321 -7.97 0.65 18.45
C TYR A 321 -9.35 0.25 17.91
N ARG A 322 -9.85 1.03 16.95
CA ARG A 322 -11.06 0.69 16.19
C ARG A 322 -10.68 0.05 14.86
N SER A 323 -11.40 -1.00 14.49
CA SER A 323 -11.20 -1.73 13.24
C SER A 323 -11.95 -1.06 12.10
N GLY A 324 -11.22 -0.75 11.02
CA GLY A 324 -11.77 -0.40 9.72
C GLY A 324 -11.49 -1.49 8.69
N ALA A 325 -12.34 -1.59 7.67
CA ALA A 325 -12.06 -2.42 6.49
C ALA A 325 -12.39 -1.68 5.20
N TYR A 326 -11.43 -1.64 4.28
CA TYR A 326 -11.64 -1.21 2.90
C TYR A 326 -11.90 -2.41 2.00
N GLY A 327 -12.87 -2.27 1.08
CA GLY A 327 -13.08 -3.25 0.02
C GLY A 327 -14.25 -2.93 -0.91
N SER A 328 -14.34 -3.69 -2.00
CA SER A 328 -15.35 -3.48 -3.05
C SER A 328 -16.77 -3.87 -2.60
N VAL A 329 -17.77 -3.10 -3.04
CA VAL A 329 -19.19 -3.50 -2.95
C VAL A 329 -19.49 -4.82 -3.65
N SER A 330 -18.71 -5.17 -4.68
CA SER A 330 -18.86 -6.43 -5.43
C SER A 330 -18.18 -7.65 -4.79
N SER A 331 -17.47 -7.49 -3.68
CA SER A 331 -16.82 -8.59 -2.96
C SER A 331 -16.92 -8.43 -1.43
N LEU A 332 -15.94 -7.81 -0.78
CA LEU A 332 -15.80 -7.79 0.68
C LEU A 332 -17.05 -7.27 1.38
N ILE A 333 -17.61 -6.16 0.90
CA ILE A 333 -18.77 -5.55 1.54
C ILE A 333 -20.01 -6.44 1.41
N THR A 334 -20.21 -7.05 0.23
CA THR A 334 -21.28 -8.04 0.03
C THR A 334 -21.10 -9.23 0.97
N ASP A 335 -19.87 -9.72 1.15
CA ASP A 335 -19.59 -10.86 2.05
C ASP A 335 -19.81 -10.48 3.53
N LEU A 336 -19.36 -9.30 3.97
CA LEU A 336 -19.60 -8.80 5.33
C LEU A 336 -21.08 -8.62 5.64
N VAL A 337 -21.87 -8.10 4.69
CA VAL A 337 -23.33 -7.96 4.85
C VAL A 337 -24.00 -9.33 5.00
N LYS A 338 -23.61 -10.32 4.19
CA LYS A 338 -24.16 -11.69 4.27
C LYS A 338 -23.82 -12.40 5.59
N HIS A 339 -22.69 -12.04 6.19
CA HIS A 339 -22.13 -12.65 7.38
C HIS A 339 -22.19 -11.73 8.61
N ALA A 340 -23.12 -10.77 8.62
CA ALA A 340 -23.24 -9.80 9.69
C ALA A 340 -23.67 -10.43 11.03
N ASP A 341 -24.41 -11.54 10.97
CA ASP A 341 -24.95 -12.22 12.16
C ASP A 341 -24.00 -13.31 12.73
N ASP A 342 -23.01 -13.76 11.97
CA ASP A 342 -22.11 -14.88 12.33
C ASP A 342 -20.63 -14.49 12.44
N ARG A 343 -20.28 -13.21 12.24
CA ARG A 343 -18.90 -12.71 12.32
C ARG A 343 -18.76 -11.46 13.17
N THR A 344 -17.57 -11.29 13.74
CA THR A 344 -17.15 -10.01 14.30
C THR A 344 -16.87 -9.02 13.17
N LEU A 345 -17.72 -8.00 13.04
CA LEU A 345 -17.60 -6.98 12.01
C LEU A 345 -16.59 -5.88 12.37
N PRO A 346 -15.90 -5.29 11.39
CA PRO A 346 -15.17 -4.04 11.58
C PRO A 346 -16.11 -2.94 12.10
N ASP A 347 -15.58 -2.01 12.89
CA ASP A 347 -16.35 -0.88 13.43
C ASP A 347 -16.73 0.14 12.35
N VAL A 348 -15.94 0.24 11.29
CA VAL A 348 -16.11 1.20 10.18
C VAL A 348 -15.82 0.53 8.84
N ILE A 349 -16.65 0.77 7.83
CA ILE A 349 -16.40 0.30 6.47
C ILE A 349 -15.95 1.46 5.57
N HIS A 350 -14.98 1.17 4.70
CA HIS A 350 -14.55 2.02 3.60
C HIS A 350 -14.85 1.29 2.28
N PHE A 351 -16.05 1.46 1.76
CA PHE A 351 -16.48 0.70 0.58
C PHE A 351 -16.08 1.40 -0.72
N ALA A 352 -15.61 0.61 -1.69
CA ALA A 352 -15.34 1.08 -3.04
C ALA A 352 -16.52 0.79 -3.97
N HIS A 353 -17.07 1.85 -4.58
CA HIS A 353 -17.99 1.79 -5.70
C HIS A 353 -17.85 3.07 -6.53
N TRP A 354 -17.14 3.01 -7.66
CA TRP A 354 -16.92 4.24 -8.44
C TRP A 354 -18.12 4.63 -9.30
N ASN A 355 -19.11 5.22 -8.66
CA ASN A 355 -20.31 5.76 -9.28
C ASN A 355 -20.26 7.29 -9.41
N ASP A 356 -19.14 7.93 -9.03
CA ASP A 356 -18.95 9.38 -8.98
C ASP A 356 -19.92 10.12 -8.02
N GLU A 357 -20.63 9.40 -7.14
CA GLU A 357 -21.58 9.96 -6.18
C GLU A 357 -21.00 10.06 -4.76
N ALA A 358 -20.83 11.30 -4.27
CA ALA A 358 -20.27 11.57 -2.94
C ALA A 358 -21.28 11.36 -1.79
N THR A 359 -21.84 10.16 -1.68
CA THR A 359 -22.74 9.68 -0.60
C THR A 359 -22.05 8.60 0.23
N THR A 360 -22.63 8.23 1.38
CA THR A 360 -22.17 7.11 2.24
C THR A 360 -23.17 5.96 2.26
N THR A 361 -24.02 5.88 1.24
CA THR A 361 -25.08 4.88 1.08
C THR A 361 -24.84 4.12 -0.21
N ASP A 362 -25.17 2.83 -0.21
CA ASP A 362 -25.09 1.96 -1.37
C ASP A 362 -26.22 0.93 -1.33
N PRO A 363 -26.82 0.51 -2.46
CA PRO A 363 -27.84 -0.54 -2.47
C PRO A 363 -27.41 -1.88 -1.84
N VAL A 364 -26.11 -2.20 -1.84
CA VAL A 364 -25.56 -3.40 -1.19
C VAL A 364 -25.54 -3.25 0.34
N LEU A 365 -25.53 -2.03 0.86
CA LEU A 365 -25.45 -1.74 2.29
C LEU A 365 -26.86 -1.61 2.91
N PRO A 366 -27.25 -2.52 3.82
CA PRO A 366 -28.46 -2.34 4.62
C PRO A 366 -28.46 -1.00 5.37
N ALA A 367 -29.65 -0.45 5.59
CA ALA A 367 -29.79 0.88 6.19
C ALA A 367 -29.33 0.95 7.66
N ASP A 368 -29.29 -0.19 8.35
CA ASP A 368 -28.96 -0.35 9.77
C ASP A 368 -27.49 -0.72 10.03
N LEU A 369 -26.85 -1.49 9.14
CA LEU A 369 -25.44 -1.86 9.29
C LEU A 369 -24.51 -0.67 9.09
N TRP A 370 -23.62 -0.39 10.05
CA TRP A 370 -22.74 0.79 10.03
C TRP A 370 -23.49 2.13 9.87
N ALA A 371 -24.72 2.22 10.36
CA ALA A 371 -25.54 3.42 10.20
C ALA A 371 -25.16 4.58 11.14
N ASP A 372 -24.47 4.29 12.25
CA ASP A 372 -24.15 5.26 13.30
C ASP A 372 -22.81 5.98 13.04
N HIS A 373 -22.70 6.63 11.87
CA HIS A 373 -21.47 7.30 11.43
C HIS A 373 -20.28 6.33 11.34
N GLN A 374 -20.42 5.28 10.53
CA GLN A 374 -19.42 4.21 10.39
C GLN A 374 -19.10 3.89 8.92
N ARG A 375 -19.19 4.87 8.02
CA ARG A 375 -19.04 4.65 6.58
C ARG A 375 -18.13 5.66 5.90
N ILE A 376 -17.22 5.15 5.08
CA ILE A 376 -16.48 5.88 4.06
C ILE A 376 -16.82 5.26 2.70
N HIS A 377 -17.01 6.09 1.69
CA HIS A 377 -17.23 5.67 0.32
C HIS A 377 -16.11 6.19 -0.57
N GLN A 378 -15.32 5.30 -1.16
CA GLN A 378 -14.46 5.64 -2.29
C GLN A 378 -15.31 5.66 -3.56
N TYR A 379 -15.76 6.85 -3.96
CA TYR A 379 -16.73 7.05 -5.03
C TYR A 379 -16.09 7.31 -6.39
N ALA A 380 -14.77 7.52 -6.44
CA ALA A 380 -14.01 7.63 -7.68
C ALA A 380 -12.54 7.29 -7.48
N GLY A 381 -11.98 6.41 -8.30
CA GLY A 381 -10.56 6.06 -8.29
C GLY A 381 -9.75 6.72 -9.42
N ASN A 382 -8.44 6.81 -9.23
CA ASN A 382 -7.44 7.20 -10.21
C ASN A 382 -7.71 8.55 -10.89
N ARG A 383 -8.01 9.57 -10.09
CA ARG A 383 -8.25 10.94 -10.56
C ARG A 383 -6.99 11.78 -10.36
N THR A 384 -6.57 12.52 -11.38
CA THR A 384 -5.55 13.55 -11.22
C THR A 384 -6.25 14.90 -11.09
N GLU A 385 -6.07 15.55 -9.95
CA GLU A 385 -6.71 16.83 -9.63
C GLU A 385 -5.67 17.91 -9.37
N THR A 386 -6.05 19.16 -9.63
CA THR A 386 -5.20 20.33 -9.39
C THR A 386 -5.93 21.32 -8.51
N HIS A 387 -5.36 21.59 -7.33
CA HIS A 387 -5.89 22.51 -6.33
C HIS A 387 -4.76 23.44 -5.85
N GLY A 388 -5.03 24.75 -5.82
CA GLY A 388 -4.01 25.75 -5.47
C GLY A 388 -2.75 25.67 -6.37
N GLY A 389 -2.91 25.25 -7.63
CA GLY A 389 -1.80 25.04 -8.58
C GLY A 389 -0.97 23.77 -8.36
N VAL A 390 -1.35 22.91 -7.41
CA VAL A 390 -0.67 21.64 -7.11
C VAL A 390 -1.47 20.47 -7.63
N LYS A 391 -0.83 19.66 -8.49
CA LYS A 391 -1.40 18.44 -9.08
C LYS A 391 -1.10 17.22 -8.20
N ILE A 392 -2.11 16.40 -7.89
CA ILE A 392 -1.95 15.13 -7.16
C ILE A 392 -2.89 14.09 -7.79
N SER A 393 -2.40 12.85 -7.92
CA SER A 393 -3.23 11.69 -8.26
C SER A 393 -3.84 11.10 -6.99
N ILE A 394 -5.16 11.01 -6.96
CA ILE A 394 -5.95 10.68 -5.78
C ILE A 394 -7.08 9.69 -6.10
N ASP A 395 -7.58 9.04 -5.05
CA ASP A 395 -8.92 8.48 -5.02
C ASP A 395 -9.83 9.39 -4.16
N ARG A 396 -11.05 9.66 -4.63
CA ARG A 396 -12.01 10.55 -3.95
C ARG A 396 -12.88 9.79 -2.97
N ASN A 397 -13.05 10.36 -1.79
CA ASN A 397 -13.77 9.73 -0.69
C ASN A 397 -14.84 10.65 -0.09
N LYS A 398 -15.96 10.05 0.34
CA LYS A 398 -16.97 10.68 1.20
C LYS A 398 -16.98 9.97 2.54
N LEU A 399 -16.82 10.71 3.62
CA LEU A 399 -16.74 10.19 4.98
C LEU A 399 -17.99 10.59 5.77
N ASP A 400 -18.46 9.66 6.60
CA ASP A 400 -19.31 9.89 7.75
C ASP A 400 -18.86 8.93 8.87
N VAL A 401 -17.83 9.36 9.62
CA VAL A 401 -17.19 8.57 10.69
C VAL A 401 -17.26 9.32 12.01
N GLY A 402 -17.91 8.73 13.00
CA GLY A 402 -18.05 9.23 14.37
C GLY A 402 -16.99 8.69 15.33
N SER A 403 -17.01 9.16 16.58
CA SER A 403 -16.07 8.77 17.65
C SER A 403 -16.27 7.35 18.19
N GLY A 404 -17.34 6.64 17.82
CA GLY A 404 -17.61 5.26 18.25
C GLY A 404 -18.15 5.13 19.69
N THR A 405 -18.63 6.21 20.30
CA THR A 405 -19.24 6.21 21.65
C THR A 405 -20.74 5.85 21.64
N GLY A 406 -21.29 5.43 20.50
CA GLY A 406 -22.64 4.87 20.39
C GLY A 406 -22.68 3.45 20.97
N LYS A 407 -23.50 3.23 22.01
CA LYS A 407 -23.79 1.98 22.74
C LYS A 407 -23.00 0.74 22.29
N ARG A 408 -21.94 0.39 23.04
CA ARG A 408 -21.54 -1.03 23.16
C ARG A 408 -22.72 -1.77 23.78
N SER A 409 -23.50 -2.48 22.96
CA SER A 409 -24.44 -3.48 23.48
C SER A 409 -23.59 -4.57 24.12
N SER A 410 -23.39 -4.47 25.43
CA SER A 410 -22.83 -5.52 26.26
C SER A 410 -23.73 -6.75 26.19
N ILE A 411 -23.48 -7.64 25.23
CA ILE A 411 -23.81 -9.04 25.40
C ILE A 411 -22.65 -9.65 26.19
N GLU A 412 -22.63 -9.37 27.49
CA GLU A 412 -21.91 -10.22 28.42
C GLU A 412 -22.54 -11.61 28.36
N ARG A 413 -21.87 -12.55 27.67
CA ARG A 413 -22.10 -13.97 27.91
C ARG A 413 -21.52 -14.31 29.28
N GLY A 414 -22.35 -14.16 30.32
CA GLY A 414 -22.01 -14.60 31.67
C GLY A 414 -21.72 -16.10 31.72
N PRO A 415 -20.77 -16.56 32.55
CA PRO A 415 -20.46 -17.97 32.67
C PRO A 415 -21.62 -18.72 33.37
N SER A 416 -22.08 -19.78 32.72
CA SER A 416 -23.04 -20.73 33.29
C SER A 416 -22.41 -21.41 34.51
N GLN A 417 -22.86 -21.04 35.71
CA GLN A 417 -22.53 -21.77 36.93
C GLN A 417 -23.31 -23.10 36.93
N LEU A 418 -22.61 -24.21 36.72
CA LEU A 418 -23.11 -25.52 37.15
C LEU A 418 -23.10 -25.56 38.68
N MET A 419 -24.29 -25.59 39.27
CA MET A 419 -24.49 -26.00 40.65
C MET A 419 -24.29 -27.52 40.77
N SER A 420 -23.28 -27.93 41.54
CA SER A 420 -23.30 -29.24 42.21
C SER A 420 -24.02 -29.09 43.54
N ARG A 421 -25.15 -29.78 43.70
CA ARG A 421 -25.57 -30.47 44.93
C ARG A 421 -26.38 -31.70 44.57
#